data_AF-A0A916C3U9-F1
#
_entry.id   AF-A0A916C3U9-F1
#
_cell.length_a   1.000
_cell.length_b   1.000
_cell.length_c   1.000
_cell.angle_alpha   90.00
_cell.angle_beta   90.00
_cell.angle_gamma   90.00
#
_symmetry.space_group_name_H-M   'P 1'
#
loop_
_entity.id
_entity.type
_entity.pdbx_description
1 polymer ?
#
loop_
_entity_poly.entity_id
_entity_poly.type
_entity_poly.pdbx_seq_one_letter_code
_entity_poly.pdbx_strand_id
1 'polypeptide(L)'
;MPTNNDEIERLKRLRDQQIKVRYDPNEKKSKFNQISVQRRQGTKVTGRSVLKDIPSKVWWAIGGGFIGLLFLFIITRLPGMPAYGPLIGLGGILFFTIIGWVLGAARDSGKGDWGPKGGRR
;
A
#
# COMPACT_ATOMS: atom_id res chain seq x y z
N MET A 1 -52.64 -28.08 -13.07
CA MET A 1 -51.50 -28.98 -12.78
C MET A 1 -50.49 -28.79 -13.90
N PRO A 2 -49.20 -28.55 -13.60
CA PRO A 2 -48.20 -28.42 -14.65
C PRO A 2 -48.15 -29.74 -15.43
N THR A 3 -48.08 -29.66 -16.75
CA THR A 3 -48.08 -30.86 -17.59
C THR A 3 -46.71 -31.52 -17.52
N ASN A 4 -46.65 -32.86 -17.53
CA ASN A 4 -45.40 -33.64 -17.46
C ASN A 4 -44.32 -33.15 -18.45
N ASN A 5 -44.72 -32.55 -19.56
CA ASN A 5 -43.81 -32.02 -20.58
C ASN A 5 -43.01 -30.79 -20.09
N ASP A 6 -43.59 -29.95 -19.24
CA ASP A 6 -42.91 -28.76 -18.69
C ASP A 6 -41.81 -29.15 -17.70
N GLU A 7 -42.03 -30.22 -16.93
CA GLU A 7 -41.04 -30.74 -15.98
C GLU A 7 -39.87 -31.41 -16.69
N ILE A 8 -40.13 -32.17 -17.77
CA ILE A 8 -39.09 -32.78 -18.59
C ILE A 8 -38.19 -31.70 -19.22
N GLU A 9 -38.79 -30.63 -19.71
CA GLU A 9 -38.04 -29.54 -20.32
C GLU A 9 -37.22 -28.76 -19.29
N ARG A 10 -37.75 -28.56 -18.08
CA ARG A 10 -37.01 -27.96 -16.95
C ARG A 10 -35.81 -28.81 -16.54
N LEU A 11 -35.98 -30.13 -16.46
CA LEU A 11 -34.90 -31.06 -16.11
C LEU A 11 -33.81 -31.09 -17.19
N LYS A 12 -34.18 -31.01 -18.47
CA LYS A 12 -33.23 -30.94 -19.59
C LYS A 12 -32.39 -29.66 -19.53
N ARG A 13 -33.01 -28.50 -19.26
CA ARG A 13 -32.30 -27.22 -19.09
C ARG A 13 -31.29 -27.26 -17.93
N LEU A 14 -31.66 -27.86 -16.80
CA LEU A 14 -30.77 -28.01 -15.65
C LEU A 14 -29.56 -28.91 -15.96
N ARG A 15 -29.77 -29.99 -16.72
CA ARG A 15 -28.69 -30.87 -17.16
C ARG A 15 -27.71 -30.16 -18.09
N ASP A 16 -28.21 -29.43 -19.09
CA ASP A 16 -27.36 -28.71 -20.05
C ASP A 16 -26.54 -27.60 -19.38
N GLN A 17 -27.12 -26.92 -18.37
CA GLN A 17 -26.39 -25.95 -17.56
C GLN A 17 -25.26 -26.60 -16.75
N GLN A 18 -25.47 -27.79 -16.16
CA GLN A 18 -24.43 -28.49 -15.42
C GLN A 18 -23.30 -29.01 -16.33
N ILE A 19 -23.63 -29.48 -17.53
CA ILE A 19 -22.63 -29.94 -18.51
C ILE A 19 -21.79 -28.76 -19.00
N LYS A 20 -22.41 -27.61 -19.29
CA LYS A 20 -21.70 -26.39 -19.72
C LYS A 20 -20.71 -25.87 -18.68
N VAL A 21 -21.06 -25.94 -17.38
CA VAL A 21 -20.17 -25.51 -16.29
C VAL A 21 -18.99 -26.47 -16.10
N ARG A 22 -19.17 -27.77 -16.38
CA ARG A 22 -18.08 -28.77 -16.26
C ARG A 22 -17.14 -28.80 -17.45
N TYR A 23 -17.63 -28.55 -18.66
CA TYR A 23 -16.89 -28.80 -19.89
C TYR A 23 -16.19 -27.57 -20.50
N ASP A 24 -16.02 -26.47 -19.75
CA ASP A 24 -15.22 -25.33 -20.22
C ASP A 24 -13.82 -25.25 -19.55
N PRO A 25 -12.84 -26.06 -20.02
CA PRO A 25 -11.47 -26.01 -19.55
C PRO A 25 -10.68 -24.81 -20.11
N ASN A 26 -11.22 -24.08 -21.09
CA ASN A 26 -10.51 -22.98 -21.75
C ASN A 26 -10.65 -21.65 -20.99
N GLU A 27 -11.82 -21.38 -20.39
CA GLU A 27 -12.01 -20.19 -19.55
C GLU A 27 -11.10 -20.18 -18.32
N LYS A 28 -10.80 -21.34 -17.73
CA LYS A 28 -9.90 -21.40 -16.58
C LYS A 28 -8.45 -21.08 -16.98
N LYS A 29 -7.98 -21.56 -18.14
CA LYS A 29 -6.63 -21.28 -18.64
C LYS A 29 -6.44 -19.82 -19.04
N SER A 30 -7.45 -19.17 -19.62
CA SER A 30 -7.36 -17.74 -19.98
C SER A 30 -7.24 -16.83 -18.75
N LYS A 31 -7.98 -17.14 -17.66
CA LYS A 31 -7.89 -16.39 -16.40
C LYS A 31 -6.52 -16.57 -15.72
N PHE A 32 -5.96 -17.77 -15.72
CA PHE A 32 -4.60 -18.00 -15.19
C PHE A 32 -3.53 -17.28 -16.01
N ASN A 33 -3.67 -17.23 -17.35
CA ASN A 33 -2.76 -16.46 -18.20
C ASN A 33 -2.88 -14.95 -17.99
N GLN A 34 -4.09 -14.40 -17.79
CA GLN A 34 -4.23 -12.97 -17.46
C GLN A 34 -3.55 -12.63 -16.13
N ILE A 35 -3.72 -13.47 -15.10
CA ILE A 35 -3.12 -13.24 -13.77
C ILE A 35 -1.58 -13.35 -13.84
N SER A 36 -1.04 -14.27 -14.64
CA SER A 36 0.41 -14.44 -14.78
C SER A 36 1.07 -13.35 -15.63
N VAL A 37 0.40 -12.87 -16.68
CA VAL A 37 0.86 -11.74 -17.51
C VAL A 37 0.80 -10.43 -16.72
N GLN A 38 -0.21 -10.23 -15.87
CA GLN A 38 -0.32 -9.04 -15.02
C GLN A 38 0.79 -8.95 -13.96
N ARG A 39 1.33 -10.09 -13.49
CA ARG A 39 2.53 -10.11 -12.62
C ARG A 39 3.85 -9.92 -13.38
N ARG A 40 3.89 -10.17 -14.69
CA ARG A 40 5.11 -10.14 -15.51
C ARG A 40 5.27 -8.86 -16.34
N GLN A 41 4.24 -8.05 -16.50
CA GLN A 41 4.38 -6.73 -17.12
C GLN A 41 5.10 -5.80 -16.15
N GLY A 42 6.44 -5.83 -16.29
CA GLY A 42 7.40 -5.11 -15.49
C GLY A 42 6.98 -3.67 -15.23
N THR A 43 6.93 -3.35 -13.95
CA THR A 43 7.11 -2.01 -13.43
C THR A 43 8.23 -1.33 -14.21
N LYS A 44 7.87 -0.43 -15.13
CA LYS A 44 8.81 0.54 -15.68
C LYS A 44 9.20 1.43 -14.52
N VAL A 45 10.28 1.02 -13.83
CA VAL A 45 10.84 1.69 -12.66
C VAL A 45 11.44 3.01 -13.12
N THR A 46 10.58 3.97 -13.35
CA THR A 46 10.96 5.36 -13.57
C THR A 46 11.39 5.87 -12.20
N GLY A 47 12.55 6.52 -12.04
CA GLY A 47 13.02 6.98 -10.70
C GLY A 47 11.99 7.80 -9.92
N ARG A 48 11.05 8.45 -10.64
CA ARG A 48 9.88 9.15 -10.11
C ARG A 48 8.82 8.24 -9.45
N SER A 49 8.68 7.00 -9.91
CA SER A 49 7.81 5.98 -9.28
C SER A 49 8.43 5.48 -7.98
N VAL A 50 9.75 5.24 -7.96
CA VAL A 50 10.47 4.78 -6.76
C VAL A 50 10.32 5.77 -5.61
N LEU A 51 10.45 7.08 -5.90
CA LEU A 51 10.25 8.15 -4.90
C LEU A 51 8.81 8.21 -4.36
N LYS A 52 7.83 7.78 -5.16
CA LYS A 52 6.41 7.73 -4.77
C LYS A 52 6.07 6.48 -3.96
N ASP A 53 6.86 5.41 -4.13
CA ASP A 53 6.75 4.15 -3.38
C ASP A 53 7.45 4.21 -2.02
N ILE A 54 8.16 5.31 -1.70
CA ILE A 54 8.77 5.50 -0.39
C ILE A 54 7.67 5.67 0.68
N PRO A 55 7.66 4.85 1.74
CA PRO A 55 6.64 4.93 2.79
C PRO A 55 6.68 6.30 3.46
N SER A 56 5.49 6.81 3.81
CA SER A 56 5.33 8.15 4.38
C SER A 56 6.18 8.35 5.65
N LYS A 57 6.42 7.27 6.40
CA LYS A 57 7.31 7.22 7.58
C LYS A 57 8.74 7.70 7.29
N VAL A 58 9.28 7.35 6.12
CA VAL A 58 10.64 7.73 5.71
C VAL A 58 10.69 9.21 5.33
N TRP A 59 9.69 9.71 4.61
CA TRP A 59 9.58 11.14 4.29
C TRP A 59 9.48 12.01 5.54
N TRP A 60 8.68 11.59 6.52
CA TRP A 60 8.57 12.29 7.79
C TRP A 60 9.82 12.16 8.67
N ALA A 61 10.51 11.01 8.65
CA ALA A 61 11.79 10.85 9.34
C ALA A 61 12.88 11.76 8.74
N ILE A 62 12.94 11.88 7.41
CA ILE A 62 13.84 12.83 6.72
C ILE A 62 13.51 14.27 7.14
N GLY A 63 12.23 14.64 7.16
CA GLY A 63 11.79 15.96 7.64
C GLY A 63 12.20 16.22 9.10
N GLY A 64 12.02 15.24 9.99
CA GLY A 64 12.48 15.29 11.38
C GLY A 64 13.99 15.44 11.51
N GLY A 65 14.76 14.69 10.70
CA GLY A 65 16.21 14.80 10.65
C GLY A 65 16.69 16.19 10.21
N PHE A 66 16.03 16.80 9.21
CA PHE A 66 16.33 18.18 8.80
C PHE A 66 16.06 19.19 9.92
N ILE A 67 14.96 19.04 10.65
CA ILE A 67 14.64 19.89 11.82
C ILE A 67 15.71 19.73 12.89
N GLY A 68 16.12 18.49 13.17
CA GLY A 68 17.20 18.21 14.10
C GLY A 68 18.54 18.79 13.68
N LEU A 69 18.86 18.77 12.38
CA LEU A 69 20.09 19.34 11.84
C LEU A 69 20.08 20.87 11.96
N LEU A 70 18.93 21.50 11.71
CA LEU A 70 18.73 22.93 11.95
C LEU A 70 18.90 23.28 13.43
N PHE A 71 18.40 22.43 14.33
CA PHE A 71 18.58 22.58 15.77
C PHE A 71 20.07 22.49 16.17
N LEU A 72 20.82 21.50 15.67
CA LEU A 72 22.27 21.40 15.87
C LEU A 72 23.00 22.64 15.34
N PHE A 73 22.61 23.14 14.16
CA PHE A 73 23.21 24.34 13.58
C PHE A 73 23.00 25.57 14.46
N ILE A 74 21.81 25.75 15.02
CA ILE A 74 21.51 26.84 15.97
C ILE A 74 22.36 26.69 17.24
N ILE A 75 22.38 25.48 17.80
CA ILE A 75 23.17 25.12 18.98
C ILE A 75 24.63 25.53 18.78
N THR A 76 25.26 25.02 17.74
CA THR A 76 26.70 25.24 17.47
C THR A 76 27.05 26.69 17.15
N ARG A 77 26.08 27.56 16.85
CA ARG A 77 26.27 28.98 16.58
C ARG A 77 25.95 29.89 17.76
N LEU A 78 25.46 29.35 18.89
CA LEU A 78 25.20 30.14 20.09
C LEU A 78 26.51 30.58 20.77
N PRO A 79 26.69 31.88 21.04
CA PRO A 79 27.86 32.37 21.77
C PRO A 79 27.83 31.87 23.22
N GLY A 80 28.98 31.40 23.72
CA GLY A 80 29.11 30.86 25.08
C GLY A 80 28.67 29.40 25.23
N MET A 81 28.47 28.67 24.12
CA MET A 81 28.12 27.27 24.18
C MET A 81 29.25 26.40 24.77
N PRO A 82 28.96 25.57 25.78
CA PRO A 82 29.93 24.64 26.36
C PRO A 82 30.29 23.51 25.38
N ALA A 83 31.45 22.86 25.58
CA ALA A 83 32.01 21.84 24.69
C ALA A 83 31.08 20.62 24.45
N TYR A 84 30.12 20.35 25.33
CA TYR A 84 29.12 19.30 25.18
C TYR A 84 27.88 19.73 24.36
N GLY A 85 27.81 20.98 23.92
CA GLY A 85 26.71 21.49 23.11
C GLY A 85 26.45 20.73 21.81
N PRO A 86 27.49 20.33 21.03
CA PRO A 86 27.32 19.45 19.88
C PRO A 86 26.70 18.09 20.23
N LEU A 87 27.01 17.51 21.41
CA LEU A 87 26.39 16.27 21.87
C LEU A 87 24.88 16.44 22.11
N ILE A 88 24.46 17.57 22.69
CA ILE A 88 23.04 17.91 22.87
C ILE A 88 22.36 18.07 21.50
N GLY A 89 23.00 18.75 20.56
CA GLY A 89 22.46 18.90 19.21
C GLY A 89 22.35 17.57 18.46
N LEU A 90 23.31 16.65 18.62
CA LEU A 90 23.26 15.32 18.04
C LEU A 90 22.14 14.47 18.67
N GLY A 91 21.94 14.57 19.98
CA GLY A 91 20.77 14.01 20.65
C GLY A 91 19.46 14.58 20.11
N GLY A 92 19.41 15.88 19.83
CA GLY A 92 18.29 16.53 19.17
C GLY A 92 18.01 15.95 17.77
N ILE A 93 19.04 15.72 16.96
CA ILE A 93 18.89 15.07 15.64
C ILE A 93 18.20 13.72 15.77
N LEU A 94 18.69 12.86 16.65
CA LEU A 94 18.11 11.54 16.87
C LEU A 94 16.66 11.64 17.35
N PHE A 95 16.40 12.52 18.31
CA PHE A 95 15.07 12.75 18.86
C PHE A 95 14.05 13.20 17.80
N PHE A 96 14.37 14.26 17.03
CA PHE A 96 13.48 14.75 15.99
C PHE A 96 13.32 13.76 14.83
N THR A 97 14.35 12.97 14.52
CA THR A 97 14.25 11.90 13.51
C THR A 97 13.29 10.81 13.96
N ILE A 98 13.38 10.37 15.23
CA ILE A 98 12.47 9.36 15.81
C ILE A 98 11.05 9.90 15.86
N ILE A 99 10.84 11.14 16.32
CA ILE A 99 9.51 11.78 16.32
C ILE A 99 8.95 11.87 14.91
N GLY A 100 9.75 12.32 13.94
CA GLY A 100 9.35 12.36 12.53
C GLY A 100 8.92 10.98 12.05
N TRP A 101 9.70 9.94 12.35
CA TRP A 101 9.35 8.56 12.00
C TRP A 101 8.04 8.10 12.65
N VAL A 102 7.82 8.37 13.95
CA VAL A 102 6.58 8.03 14.67
C VAL A 102 5.37 8.78 14.11
N LEU A 103 5.49 10.07 13.83
CA LEU A 103 4.42 10.88 13.23
C LEU A 103 4.08 10.39 11.83
N GLY A 104 5.09 10.06 11.03
CA GLY A 104 4.90 9.43 9.73
C GLY A 104 4.23 8.06 9.85
N ALA A 105 4.61 7.26 10.85
CA ALA A 105 3.99 5.98 11.14
C ALA A 105 2.53 6.11 11.54
N ALA A 106 2.19 7.09 12.38
CA ALA A 106 0.82 7.39 12.78
C ALA A 106 -0.03 7.85 11.59
N ARG A 107 0.54 8.68 10.69
CA ARG A 107 -0.15 9.12 9.47
C ARG A 107 -0.40 7.98 8.48
N ASP A 108 0.54 7.05 8.37
CA ASP A 108 0.39 5.83 7.57
C ASP A 108 -0.68 4.91 8.17
N SER A 109 -0.68 4.77 9.50
CA SER A 109 -1.68 3.98 10.24
C SER A 109 -3.08 4.57 10.12
N GLY A 110 -3.22 5.90 10.09
CA GLY A 110 -4.50 6.57 9.90
C GLY A 110 -5.07 6.45 8.48
N LYS A 111 -4.25 6.09 7.49
CA LYS A 111 -4.69 5.78 6.12
C LYS A 111 -5.04 4.29 5.92
N GLY A 112 -4.82 3.46 6.95
CA GLY A 112 -5.21 2.06 6.96
C GLY A 112 -6.69 1.89 7.33
N ASP A 113 -7.49 1.52 6.33
CA ASP A 113 -8.69 0.66 6.44
C ASP A 113 -9.91 1.08 7.29
N TRP A 114 -10.10 2.36 7.65
CA TRP A 114 -11.36 2.83 8.29
C TRP A 114 -12.43 3.40 7.34
N GLY A 115 -12.31 3.17 6.03
CA GLY A 115 -13.34 3.53 5.04
C GLY A 115 -14.00 2.28 4.45
N PRO A 116 -15.33 2.23 4.32
CA PRO A 116 -16.01 1.03 3.81
C PRO A 116 -15.51 0.72 2.41
N LYS A 117 -14.88 -0.45 2.25
CA LYS A 117 -14.67 -1.10 0.95
C LYS A 117 -16.06 -1.52 0.43
N GLY A 118 -16.76 -0.60 -0.22
CA GLY A 118 -18.07 -0.89 -0.79
C GLY A 118 -18.69 0.33 -1.45
N GLY A 119 -18.68 0.35 -2.78
CA GLY A 119 -19.50 1.29 -3.53
C GLY A 119 -18.98 1.57 -4.92
N ARG A 120 -19.24 0.64 -5.85
CA ARG A 120 -19.25 0.93 -7.29
C ARG A 120 -19.98 2.25 -7.55
N ARG A 121 -19.41 3.11 -8.38
CA ARG A 121 -20.06 3.72 -9.54
C ARG A 121 -18.99 4.15 -10.52
#